data_AF-T1DDT8-F1
#
_entry.id   AF-T1DDT8-F1
#
_cell.length_a   1.000
_cell.length_b   1.000
_cell.length_c   1.000
_cell.angle_alpha   90.00
_cell.angle_beta   90.00
_cell.angle_gamma   90.00
#
_symmetry.space_group_name_H-M   'P 1'
#
loop_
_entity.id
_entity.type
_entity.pdbx_description
1 polymer ?
#
loop_
_entity_poly.entity_id
_entity_poly.type
_entity_poly.pdbx_seq_one_letter_code
_entity_poly.pdbx_strand_id
1 'polypeptide(L)'
;SEYIRKETESAGFGGMEMKRTPFGTNITLFVNKPGLVIGRRGGKIQEITATLEKRFGVETPQVEVKEVADPDLNPQIVAKKIAISLEKGWSYRKAGNTTLRRTVDSNAKGVLIKIAGKISGERARSQKFISGSIKYSGEPGRIGMKYGFSTAKLKLGIIGVSVRILDSEYKLPDQIDINKVDPEKLVQPQVKVETPAEPVKELVPEIPVVEKKKRAPRTQKEPQAEKPKKKTAEKKTPAKPRKKAAKKEEKEDKKEVVEDAGTEGKETERDE
;
A
#
# COMPACT_ATOMS: atom_id res chain seq x y z
N SER A 1 -8.12 14.27 -19.86
CA SER A 1 -7.34 13.67 -18.75
C SER A 1 -6.02 14.40 -18.48
N GLU A 2 -5.19 14.70 -19.49
CA GLU A 2 -3.83 15.27 -19.28
C GLU A 2 -3.81 16.58 -18.47
N TYR A 3 -4.73 17.52 -18.73
CA TYR A 3 -4.85 18.78 -17.99
C TYR A 3 -5.05 18.55 -16.48
N ILE A 4 -6.07 17.76 -16.11
CA ILE A 4 -6.39 17.43 -14.71
C ILE A 4 -5.20 16.74 -14.03
N ARG A 5 -4.47 15.86 -14.74
CA ARG A 5 -3.28 15.19 -14.22
C ARG A 5 -2.15 16.17 -13.86
N LYS A 6 -2.00 17.29 -14.58
CA LYS A 6 -1.03 18.35 -14.27
C LYS A 6 -1.48 19.16 -13.06
N GLU A 7 -2.74 19.61 -13.03
CA GLU A 7 -3.28 20.40 -11.90
C GLU A 7 -3.33 19.64 -10.58
N THR A 8 -3.63 18.34 -10.66
CA THR A 8 -3.83 17.44 -9.51
C THR A 8 -2.52 16.74 -9.11
N GLU A 9 -1.38 17.12 -9.70
CA GLU A 9 -0.09 16.47 -9.47
C GLU A 9 0.34 16.50 -7.99
N SER A 10 0.07 17.61 -7.29
CA SER A 10 0.34 17.79 -5.85
C SER A 10 -0.51 16.90 -4.94
N ALA A 11 -1.72 16.53 -5.37
CA ALA A 11 -2.67 15.73 -4.60
C ALA A 11 -2.47 14.21 -4.76
N GLY A 12 -1.67 13.78 -5.74
CA GLY A 12 -1.49 12.39 -6.10
C GLY A 12 -2.67 11.85 -6.90
N PHE A 13 -2.72 12.23 -8.19
CA PHE A 13 -3.70 11.74 -9.16
C PHE A 13 -3.55 10.23 -9.39
N GLY A 14 -4.61 9.47 -9.09
CA GLY A 14 -4.69 8.02 -9.31
C GLY A 14 -5.53 7.61 -10.51
N GLY A 15 -6.52 8.42 -10.91
CA GLY A 15 -7.38 8.13 -12.06
C GLY A 15 -8.52 9.13 -12.20
N MET A 16 -9.30 8.97 -13.27
CA MET A 16 -10.49 9.77 -13.55
C MET A 16 -11.52 8.89 -14.27
N GLU A 17 -12.76 8.93 -13.81
CA GLU A 17 -13.93 8.40 -14.51
C GLU A 17 -14.79 9.57 -15.00
N MET A 18 -15.41 9.45 -16.17
CA MET A 18 -16.28 10.48 -16.74
C MET A 18 -17.59 9.84 -17.19
N LYS A 19 -18.70 10.33 -16.64
CA LYS A 19 -20.06 9.88 -16.92
C LYS A 19 -20.84 11.06 -17.49
N ARG A 20 -21.23 10.96 -18.77
CA ARG A 20 -22.11 11.96 -19.40
C ARG A 20 -23.55 11.64 -19.05
N THR A 21 -24.29 12.64 -18.59
CA THR A 21 -25.73 12.56 -18.31
C THR A 21 -26.45 13.67 -19.09
N PRO A 22 -27.77 13.57 -19.32
CA PRO A 22 -28.53 14.65 -19.99
C PRO A 22 -28.50 16.00 -19.23
N PHE A 23 -28.14 15.99 -17.94
CA PHE A 23 -28.07 17.19 -17.09
C PHE A 23 -26.66 17.78 -16.96
N GLY A 24 -25.65 17.14 -17.56
CA GLY A 24 -24.25 17.56 -17.47
C GLY A 24 -23.26 16.40 -17.43
N THR A 25 -21.97 16.73 -17.43
CA THR A 25 -20.88 15.75 -17.38
C THR A 25 -20.32 15.59 -15.97
N ASN A 26 -20.52 14.42 -15.37
CA ASN A 26 -20.00 14.09 -14.05
C ASN A 26 -18.58 13.52 -14.18
N ILE A 27 -17.59 14.18 -13.57
CA ILE A 27 -16.18 13.82 -13.62
C ILE A 27 -15.74 13.43 -12.21
N THR A 28 -15.57 12.13 -11.98
CA THR A 28 -15.11 11.58 -10.71
C THR A 28 -13.59 11.44 -10.73
N LEU A 29 -12.90 12.17 -9.85
CA LEU A 29 -11.45 12.17 -9.70
C LEU A 29 -11.02 11.26 -8.55
N PHE A 30 -10.14 10.30 -8.83
CA PHE A 30 -9.56 9.41 -7.83
C PHE A 30 -8.18 9.93 -7.39
N VAL A 31 -8.05 10.31 -6.12
CA VAL A 31 -6.84 10.97 -5.58
C VAL A 31 -6.42 10.43 -4.21
N ASN A 32 -5.15 10.60 -3.87
CA ASN A 32 -4.60 10.24 -2.55
C ASN A 32 -4.89 11.31 -1.47
N LYS A 33 -5.08 12.58 -1.85
CA LYS A 33 -5.30 13.69 -0.90
C LYS A 33 -6.41 14.64 -1.38
N PRO A 34 -7.69 14.37 -1.10
CA PRO A 34 -8.81 15.15 -1.63
C PRO A 34 -8.75 16.64 -1.25
N GLY A 35 -8.32 16.98 -0.04
CA GLY A 35 -8.20 18.38 0.42
C GLY A 35 -7.24 19.25 -0.42
N LEU A 36 -6.23 18.65 -1.09
CA LEU A 36 -5.32 19.38 -1.99
C LEU A 36 -5.93 19.66 -3.37
N VAL A 37 -7.00 18.95 -3.75
CA VAL A 37 -7.76 19.16 -5.00
C VAL A 37 -8.79 20.26 -4.81
N ILE A 38 -9.52 20.21 -3.70
CA ILE A 38 -10.53 21.20 -3.32
C ILE A 38 -9.87 22.57 -3.10
N GLY A 39 -8.70 22.58 -2.46
CA GLY A 39 -7.95 23.80 -2.17
C GLY A 39 -8.57 24.64 -1.05
N ARG A 40 -8.09 25.87 -0.87
CA ARG A 40 -8.60 26.78 0.16
C ARG A 40 -10.00 27.25 -0.23
N ARG A 41 -10.98 27.05 0.65
CA ARG A 41 -12.41 27.43 0.46
C ARG A 41 -13.04 26.91 -0.85
N GLY A 42 -12.53 25.83 -1.43
CA GLY A 42 -13.02 25.31 -2.71
C GLY A 42 -12.55 26.05 -3.97
N GLY A 43 -11.65 27.03 -3.84
CA GLY A 43 -11.20 27.84 -4.99
C GLY A 43 -10.57 27.00 -6.11
N LYS A 44 -9.74 26.00 -5.77
CA LYS A 44 -9.05 25.20 -6.79
C LYS A 44 -9.99 24.27 -7.57
N ILE A 45 -11.03 23.73 -6.93
CA ILE A 45 -12.03 22.93 -7.66
C ILE A 45 -12.90 23.83 -8.57
N GLN A 46 -13.23 25.06 -8.13
CA GLN A 46 -13.92 26.05 -8.98
C GLN A 46 -13.07 26.47 -10.19
N GLU A 47 -11.77 26.71 -10.01
CA GLU A 47 -10.81 26.99 -11.09
C GLU A 47 -10.76 25.85 -12.12
N ILE A 48 -10.73 24.59 -11.66
CA ILE A 48 -10.75 23.41 -12.53
C ILE A 48 -12.07 23.33 -13.30
N THR A 49 -13.22 23.46 -12.62
CA THR A 49 -14.56 23.45 -13.26
C THR A 49 -14.68 24.55 -14.32
N ALA A 50 -14.36 25.80 -13.98
CA ALA A 50 -14.42 26.92 -14.92
C ALA A 50 -13.46 26.76 -16.11
N THR A 51 -12.32 26.09 -15.92
CA THR A 51 -11.40 25.78 -17.02
C THR A 51 -11.93 24.64 -17.91
N LEU A 52 -12.65 23.67 -17.34
CA LEU A 52 -13.29 22.58 -18.09
C LEU A 52 -14.44 23.11 -18.98
N GLU A 53 -15.25 24.04 -18.46
CA GLU A 53 -16.26 24.76 -19.25
C GLU A 53 -15.60 25.57 -20.37
N LYS A 54 -14.75 26.56 -20.02
CA LYS A 54 -14.23 27.55 -20.96
C LYS A 54 -13.30 26.99 -22.02
N ARG A 55 -12.45 26.02 -21.67
CA ARG A 55 -11.38 25.53 -22.57
C ARG A 55 -11.77 24.27 -23.33
N PHE A 56 -12.60 23.41 -22.73
CA PHE A 56 -12.94 22.10 -23.30
C PHE A 56 -14.40 22.00 -23.74
N GLY A 57 -15.22 23.04 -23.53
CA GLY A 57 -16.62 23.08 -23.96
C GLY A 57 -17.47 22.00 -23.29
N VAL A 58 -17.10 21.60 -22.07
CA VAL A 58 -17.87 20.57 -21.35
C VAL A 58 -19.16 21.21 -20.84
N GLU A 59 -20.30 20.61 -21.18
CA GLU A 59 -21.61 21.00 -20.67
C GLU A 59 -21.70 20.69 -19.16
N THR A 60 -21.89 21.75 -18.37
CA THR A 60 -22.13 21.73 -16.91
C THR A 60 -21.31 20.67 -16.15
N PRO A 61 -19.96 20.78 -16.14
CA PRO A 61 -19.10 19.76 -15.55
C PRO A 61 -19.24 19.74 -14.02
N GLN A 62 -19.73 18.61 -13.49
CA GLN A 62 -19.76 18.36 -12.05
C GLN A 62 -18.51 17.57 -11.66
N VAL A 63 -17.57 18.22 -10.98
CA VAL A 63 -16.32 17.58 -10.53
C VAL A 63 -16.52 17.02 -9.13
N GLU A 64 -16.48 15.70 -9.02
CA GLU A 64 -16.55 14.96 -7.76
C GLU A 64 -15.16 14.41 -7.41
N VAL A 65 -14.73 14.50 -6.14
CA VAL A 65 -13.42 14.01 -5.71
C VAL A 65 -13.59 12.85 -4.75
N LYS A 66 -13.06 11.68 -5.12
CA LYS A 66 -13.06 10.45 -4.32
C LYS A 66 -11.64 10.06 -3.92
N GLU A 67 -11.51 9.53 -2.71
CA GLU A 67 -10.23 9.02 -2.21
C GLU A 67 -9.94 7.63 -2.80
N VAL A 68 -8.66 7.35 -3.07
CA VAL A 68 -8.21 6.01 -3.48
C VAL A 68 -8.04 5.15 -2.22
N ALA A 69 -8.73 4.01 -2.16
CA ALA A 69 -8.65 3.08 -1.02
C ALA A 69 -7.19 2.71 -0.66
N ASP A 70 -6.42 2.19 -1.63
CA ASP A 70 -5.01 1.84 -1.45
C ASP A 70 -4.09 2.65 -2.39
N PRO A 71 -3.50 3.77 -1.92
CA PRO A 71 -2.67 4.64 -2.75
C PRO A 71 -1.28 4.06 -3.06
N ASP A 72 -0.94 2.87 -2.53
CA ASP A 72 0.30 2.15 -2.83
C ASP A 72 0.09 0.95 -3.79
N LEU A 73 -1.16 0.56 -4.08
CA LEU A 73 -1.53 -0.34 -5.18
C LEU A 73 -1.71 0.40 -6.53
N ASN A 74 -2.04 1.70 -6.49
CA ASN A 74 -2.20 2.48 -7.72
C ASN A 74 -0.82 2.86 -8.33
N PRO A 75 -0.44 2.35 -9.52
CA PRO A 75 0.90 2.54 -10.07
C PRO A 75 1.19 3.99 -10.49
N GLN A 76 0.16 4.80 -10.77
CA GLN A 76 0.34 6.20 -11.15
C GLN A 76 0.71 7.06 -9.93
N ILE A 77 0.08 6.80 -8.78
CA ILE A 77 0.44 7.43 -7.50
C ILE A 77 1.83 6.97 -7.05
N VAL A 78 2.12 5.67 -7.15
CA VAL A 78 3.44 5.09 -6.82
C VAL A 78 4.55 5.67 -7.69
N ALA A 79 4.35 5.79 -9.00
CA ALA A 79 5.31 6.42 -9.91
C ALA A 79 5.61 7.88 -9.52
N LYS A 80 4.58 8.66 -9.14
CA LYS A 80 4.77 10.05 -8.70
C LYS A 80 5.41 10.15 -7.32
N LYS A 81 5.09 9.25 -6.37
CA LYS A 81 5.77 9.14 -5.06
C LYS A 81 7.29 8.97 -5.25
N ILE A 82 7.72 8.06 -6.13
CA ILE A 82 9.14 7.84 -6.44
C ILE A 82 9.76 9.09 -7.10
N ALA A 83 9.06 9.72 -8.05
CA ALA A 83 9.56 10.93 -8.71
C ALA A 83 9.82 12.06 -7.69
N ILE A 84 8.90 12.31 -6.76
CA ILE A 84 9.05 13.29 -5.68
C ILE A 84 10.22 12.92 -4.76
N SER A 85 10.45 11.63 -4.46
CA SER A 85 11.61 11.20 -3.68
C SER A 85 12.93 11.49 -4.40
N LEU A 86 13.01 11.29 -5.72
CA LEU A 86 14.19 11.62 -6.53
C LEU A 86 14.42 13.14 -6.61
N GLU A 87 13.36 13.93 -6.76
CA GLU A 87 13.40 15.40 -6.74
C GLU A 87 13.88 15.94 -5.39
N LYS A 88 13.55 15.25 -4.29
CA LYS A 88 14.09 15.49 -2.93
C LYS A 88 15.52 14.99 -2.70
N GLY A 89 16.21 14.50 -3.73
CA GLY A 89 17.60 14.05 -3.65
C GLY A 89 17.79 12.67 -2.97
N TRP A 90 16.76 11.85 -2.84
CA TRP A 90 16.94 10.48 -2.34
C TRP A 90 17.65 9.61 -3.39
N SER A 91 18.61 8.78 -2.95
CA SER A 91 19.25 7.79 -3.82
C SER A 91 18.21 6.89 -4.50
N TYR A 92 18.37 6.66 -5.81
CA TYR A 92 17.45 5.84 -6.62
C TYR A 92 17.29 4.42 -6.07
N ARG A 93 18.34 3.85 -5.43
CA ARG A 93 18.27 2.54 -4.76
C ARG A 93 17.37 2.58 -3.53
N LYS A 94 17.47 3.63 -2.72
CA LYS A 94 16.62 3.83 -1.52
C LYS A 94 15.18 4.09 -1.92
N ALA A 95 14.94 5.01 -2.86
CA ALA A 95 13.61 5.32 -3.36
C ALA A 95 12.92 4.10 -4.01
N GLY A 96 13.65 3.33 -4.82
CA GLY A 96 13.17 2.08 -5.42
C GLY A 96 12.82 1.02 -4.37
N ASN A 97 13.78 0.64 -3.53
CA ASN A 97 13.60 -0.43 -2.54
C ASN A 97 12.55 -0.09 -1.45
N THR A 98 12.51 1.14 -0.96
CA THR A 98 11.50 1.55 0.04
C THR A 98 10.09 1.51 -0.54
N THR A 99 9.92 1.95 -1.78
CA THR A 99 8.60 1.92 -2.44
C THR A 99 8.18 0.50 -2.82
N LEU A 100 9.12 -0.30 -3.34
CA LEU A 100 8.88 -1.72 -3.66
C LEU A 100 8.39 -2.50 -2.44
N ARG A 101 9.01 -2.30 -1.27
CA ARG A 101 8.56 -2.94 -0.02
C ARG A 101 7.13 -2.53 0.31
N ARG A 102 6.83 -1.23 0.37
CA ARG A 102 5.49 -0.71 0.67
C ARG A 102 4.40 -1.27 -0.24
N THR A 103 4.63 -1.34 -1.55
CA THR A 103 3.64 -1.91 -2.48
C THR A 103 3.44 -3.42 -2.27
N VAL A 104 4.47 -4.16 -1.88
CA VAL A 104 4.34 -5.58 -1.49
C VAL A 104 3.62 -5.72 -0.14
N ASP A 105 3.92 -4.85 0.83
CA ASP A 105 3.25 -4.78 2.13
C ASP A 105 1.74 -4.45 1.97
N SER A 106 1.37 -3.64 0.97
CA SER A 106 0.00 -3.41 0.50
C SER A 106 -0.61 -4.57 -0.31
N ASN A 107 -0.06 -5.78 -0.20
CA ASN A 107 -0.57 -7.02 -0.80
C ASN A 107 -0.58 -7.05 -2.35
N ALA A 108 0.37 -6.40 -3.03
CA ALA A 108 0.53 -6.59 -4.48
C ALA A 108 1.11 -7.98 -4.83
N LYS A 109 0.49 -8.69 -5.78
CA LYS A 109 0.99 -9.99 -6.29
C LYS A 109 2.33 -9.87 -7.02
N GLY A 110 2.63 -8.69 -7.57
CA GLY A 110 3.91 -8.42 -8.20
C GLY A 110 4.09 -6.95 -8.59
N VAL A 111 5.35 -6.51 -8.58
CA VAL A 111 5.73 -5.11 -8.74
C VAL A 111 7.00 -5.03 -9.59
N LEU A 112 6.95 -4.24 -10.66
CA LEU A 112 8.11 -3.84 -11.45
C LEU A 112 8.23 -2.32 -11.45
N ILE A 113 9.32 -1.81 -10.86
CA ILE A 113 9.70 -0.40 -10.92
C ILE A 113 10.94 -0.30 -11.80
N LYS A 114 10.87 0.44 -12.91
CA LYS A 114 12.00 0.77 -13.78
C LYS A 114 12.25 2.28 -13.75
N ILE A 115 13.41 2.65 -13.25
CA ILE A 115 13.92 4.04 -13.22
C ILE A 115 14.98 4.16 -14.31
N ALA A 116 14.82 5.10 -15.24
CA ALA A 116 15.71 5.29 -16.39
C ALA A 116 16.08 6.77 -16.59
N GLY A 117 17.37 7.04 -16.82
CA GLY A 117 17.90 8.39 -17.04
C GLY A 117 19.30 8.56 -16.46
N LYS A 118 19.69 9.80 -16.17
CA LYS A 118 21.00 10.17 -15.59
C LYS A 118 21.02 9.90 -14.07
N ILE A 119 20.90 8.62 -13.68
CA ILE A 119 20.66 8.19 -12.28
C ILE A 119 21.92 8.15 -11.39
N SER A 120 23.12 8.10 -11.96
CA SER A 120 24.37 7.88 -11.22
C SER A 120 25.60 8.57 -11.85
N GLY A 121 25.41 9.34 -12.91
CA GLY A 121 26.45 9.94 -13.73
C GLY A 121 25.87 10.46 -15.04
N GLU A 122 26.71 10.94 -15.93
CA GLU A 122 26.29 11.66 -17.15
C GLU A 122 25.63 10.75 -18.19
N ARG A 123 26.15 9.53 -18.37
CA ARG A 123 25.55 8.53 -19.28
C ARG A 123 24.26 7.99 -18.68
N ALA A 124 23.18 8.00 -19.48
CA ALA A 124 21.91 7.42 -19.09
C ALA A 124 22.03 5.91 -18.81
N ARG A 125 21.39 5.45 -17.73
CA ARG A 125 21.30 4.04 -17.33
C ARG A 125 19.86 3.73 -16.92
N SER A 126 19.48 2.45 -16.91
CA SER A 126 18.18 2.01 -16.39
C SER A 126 18.35 0.95 -15.31
N GLN A 127 17.80 1.21 -14.13
CA GLN A 127 17.71 0.24 -13.04
C GLN A 127 16.29 -0.33 -12.99
N LYS A 128 16.17 -1.65 -12.86
CA LYS A 128 14.92 -2.35 -12.55
C LYS A 128 14.94 -2.79 -11.08
N PHE A 129 13.79 -2.73 -10.42
CA PHE A 129 13.50 -3.31 -9.13
C PHE A 129 12.25 -4.18 -9.32
N ILE A 130 12.32 -5.44 -8.95
CA ILE A 130 11.32 -6.46 -9.25
C ILE A 130 11.02 -7.25 -7.97
N SER A 131 9.74 -7.52 -7.72
CA SER A 131 9.27 -8.44 -6.68
C SER A 131 7.98 -9.12 -7.12
N GLY A 132 7.72 -10.33 -6.64
CA GLY A 132 6.52 -11.11 -6.95
C GLY A 132 6.40 -11.53 -8.41
N SER A 133 5.18 -11.83 -8.85
CA SER A 133 4.86 -12.35 -10.19
C SER A 133 4.54 -11.24 -11.19
N ILE A 134 5.25 -11.21 -12.31
CA ILE A 134 5.03 -10.23 -13.40
C ILE A 134 4.77 -10.99 -14.70
N LYS A 135 3.63 -10.70 -15.34
CA LYS A 135 3.30 -11.22 -16.66
C LYS A 135 3.64 -10.16 -17.72
N TYR A 136 4.33 -10.57 -18.79
CA TYR A 136 4.76 -9.67 -19.87
C TYR A 136 3.95 -9.83 -21.17
N SER A 137 3.28 -10.97 -21.33
CA SER A 137 2.60 -11.40 -22.57
C SER A 137 1.17 -11.84 -22.29
N GLY A 138 0.39 -11.95 -23.37
CA GLY A 138 -1.02 -12.36 -23.33
C GLY A 138 -1.94 -11.36 -22.63
N GLU A 139 -3.20 -11.77 -22.45
CA GLU A 139 -4.23 -10.96 -21.80
C GLU A 139 -3.93 -10.61 -20.32
N PRO A 140 -3.33 -11.50 -19.50
CA PRO A 140 -2.88 -11.14 -18.15
C PRO A 140 -1.86 -9.98 -18.12
N GLY A 141 -1.07 -9.82 -19.18
CA GLY A 141 -0.13 -8.71 -19.32
C GLY A 141 -0.78 -7.38 -19.74
N ARG A 142 -2.00 -7.42 -20.29
CA ARG A 142 -2.76 -6.23 -20.76
C ARG A 142 -3.77 -5.74 -19.73
N ILE A 143 -4.60 -6.64 -19.20
CA ILE A 143 -5.65 -6.31 -18.22
C ILE A 143 -5.12 -6.40 -16.80
N GLY A 144 -4.38 -7.46 -16.46
CA GLY A 144 -3.95 -7.71 -15.07
C GLY A 144 -2.81 -6.78 -14.57
N MET A 145 -1.93 -6.33 -15.47
CA MET A 145 -0.80 -5.45 -15.11
C MET A 145 -1.17 -3.96 -15.25
N LYS A 146 -1.61 -3.31 -14.18
CA LYS A 146 -1.80 -1.85 -14.17
C LYS A 146 -0.46 -1.13 -14.39
N TYR A 147 -0.46 -0.12 -15.25
CA TYR A 147 0.73 0.67 -15.62
C TYR A 147 0.64 2.12 -15.13
N GLY A 148 1.76 2.67 -14.66
CA GLY A 148 1.91 4.06 -14.26
C GLY A 148 3.25 4.63 -14.72
N PHE A 149 3.27 5.92 -15.05
CA PHE A 149 4.48 6.62 -15.49
C PHE A 149 4.55 8.02 -14.88
N SER A 150 5.74 8.43 -14.43
CA SER A 150 6.02 9.79 -13.99
C SER A 150 7.42 10.21 -14.41
N THR A 151 7.57 11.49 -14.73
CA THR A 151 8.88 12.14 -14.86
C THR A 151 9.27 12.75 -13.52
N ALA A 152 10.58 12.76 -13.24
CA ALA A 152 11.21 13.49 -12.14
C ALA A 152 12.14 14.55 -12.74
N LYS A 153 12.02 15.80 -12.30
CA LYS A 153 12.81 16.94 -12.78
C LYS A 153 13.98 17.22 -11.84
N LEU A 154 15.19 16.80 -12.19
CA LEU A 154 16.40 17.05 -11.42
C LEU A 154 17.29 18.10 -12.12
N LYS A 155 18.21 18.72 -11.36
CA LYS A 155 19.18 19.69 -11.90
C LYS A 155 20.00 19.16 -13.09
N LEU A 156 20.31 17.86 -13.10
CA LEU A 156 21.11 17.21 -14.15
C LEU A 156 20.31 16.76 -15.39
N GLY A 157 18.98 16.92 -15.36
CA GLY A 157 18.05 16.49 -16.41
C GLY A 157 16.82 15.74 -15.89
N ILE A 158 16.06 15.14 -16.81
CA ILE A 158 14.83 14.39 -16.50
C ILE A 158 15.14 12.92 -16.27
N ILE A 159 14.51 12.32 -15.25
CA ILE A 159 14.53 10.88 -15.00
C ILE A 159 13.10 10.33 -15.20
N GLY A 160 12.96 9.27 -15.99
CA GLY A 160 11.70 8.56 -16.19
C GLY A 160 11.52 7.45 -15.16
N VAL A 161 10.36 7.44 -14.50
CA VAL A 161 9.93 6.37 -13.59
C VAL A 161 8.73 5.67 -14.21
N SER A 162 8.86 4.38 -14.44
CA SER A 162 7.79 3.51 -14.94
C SER A 162 7.50 2.41 -13.92
N VAL A 163 6.23 2.17 -13.64
CA VAL A 163 5.76 1.24 -12.62
C VAL A 163 4.71 0.32 -13.24
N ARG A 164 4.81 -0.98 -12.98
CA ARG A 164 3.77 -1.97 -13.28
C ARG A 164 3.45 -2.73 -12.01
N ILE A 165 2.17 -2.89 -11.70
CA ILE A 165 1.66 -3.60 -10.52
C ILE A 165 0.65 -4.65 -11.00
N LEU A 166 0.75 -5.86 -10.45
CA LEU A 166 -0.27 -6.90 -10.54
C LEU A 166 -1.11 -6.86 -9.27
N ASP A 167 -2.40 -6.54 -9.40
CA ASP A 167 -3.32 -6.50 -8.25
C ASP A 167 -3.53 -7.88 -7.65
N SER A 168 -3.79 -7.94 -6.34
CA SER A 168 -4.19 -9.16 -5.63
C SER A 168 -5.48 -9.79 -6.17
N GLU A 169 -6.44 -8.97 -6.60
CA GLU A 169 -7.74 -9.41 -7.09
C GLU A 169 -7.66 -10.20 -8.41
N TYR A 170 -6.68 -9.90 -9.27
CA TYR A 170 -6.58 -10.53 -10.58
C TYR A 170 -6.16 -12.00 -10.46
N LYS A 171 -7.09 -12.92 -10.74
CA LYS A 171 -6.79 -14.36 -10.85
C LYS A 171 -6.08 -14.62 -12.18
N LEU A 172 -4.95 -15.31 -12.12
CA LEU A 172 -4.25 -15.78 -13.32
C LEU A 172 -4.96 -17.02 -13.88
N PRO A 173 -5.01 -17.20 -15.21
CA PRO A 173 -5.63 -18.41 -15.81
C PRO A 173 -4.91 -19.69 -15.39
N ASP A 174 -3.62 -19.59 -15.07
CA ASP A 174 -2.80 -20.71 -14.57
C ASP A 174 -3.15 -21.13 -13.13
N GLN A 175 -3.92 -20.32 -12.39
CA GLN A 175 -4.21 -20.51 -10.96
C GLN A 175 -5.58 -21.17 -10.77
N ILE A 176 -5.59 -22.50 -10.66
CA ILE A 176 -6.79 -23.30 -10.40
C ILE A 176 -6.92 -23.55 -8.89
N ASP A 177 -8.02 -23.07 -8.31
CA ASP A 177 -8.37 -23.35 -6.91
C ASP A 177 -9.00 -24.75 -6.81
N ILE A 178 -8.21 -25.77 -6.46
CA ILE A 178 -8.72 -27.14 -6.26
C ILE A 178 -9.44 -27.22 -4.91
N ASN A 179 -10.77 -27.19 -4.95
CA ASN A 179 -11.61 -27.47 -3.79
C ASN A 179 -11.40 -28.93 -3.35
N LYS A 180 -10.70 -29.12 -2.22
CA LYS A 180 -10.61 -30.43 -1.57
C LYS A 180 -11.99 -30.76 -1.01
N VAL A 181 -12.64 -31.77 -1.58
CA VAL A 181 -13.90 -32.30 -1.05
C VAL A 181 -13.59 -33.09 0.21
N ASP A 182 -14.20 -32.73 1.32
CA ASP A 182 -14.09 -33.50 2.57
C ASP A 182 -14.63 -34.93 2.34
N PRO A 183 -13.85 -35.99 2.62
CA PRO A 183 -14.20 -37.36 2.23
C PRO A 183 -15.47 -37.90 2.92
N GLU A 184 -15.90 -37.27 4.01
CA GLU A 184 -17.08 -37.69 4.79
C GLU A 184 -18.41 -37.57 4.01
N LYS A 185 -18.48 -36.71 2.97
CA LYS A 185 -19.71 -36.51 2.19
C LYS A 185 -19.97 -37.58 1.12
N LEU A 186 -19.06 -38.54 0.91
CA LEU A 186 -19.22 -39.61 -0.09
C LEU A 186 -19.73 -40.94 0.49
N VAL A 187 -19.98 -41.04 1.80
CA VAL A 187 -20.28 -42.32 2.49
C VAL A 187 -21.79 -42.54 2.73
N GLN A 188 -22.68 -41.72 2.18
CA GLN A 188 -24.14 -41.96 2.25
C GLN A 188 -24.89 -41.78 0.92
N PRO A 189 -24.77 -42.73 -0.02
CA PRO A 189 -25.94 -43.12 -0.79
C PRO A 189 -26.90 -43.86 0.15
N GLN A 190 -28.00 -43.21 0.58
CA GLN A 190 -29.08 -43.91 1.26
C GLN A 190 -29.71 -44.90 0.29
N VAL A 191 -29.39 -46.18 0.45
CA VAL A 191 -30.03 -47.28 -0.25
C VAL A 191 -31.44 -47.44 0.29
N LYS A 192 -32.38 -46.63 -0.20
CA LYS A 192 -33.81 -46.94 -0.16
C LYS A 192 -34.08 -48.03 -1.18
N VAL A 193 -33.94 -49.29 -0.78
CA VAL A 193 -34.62 -50.39 -1.46
C VAL A 193 -36.03 -50.46 -0.86
N GLU A 194 -37.02 -50.05 -1.65
CA GLU A 194 -38.40 -50.44 -1.44
C GLU A 194 -38.57 -51.86 -1.99
N THR A 195 -38.73 -52.86 -1.11
CA THR A 195 -39.20 -54.19 -1.50
C THR A 195 -40.69 -54.34 -1.18
N PRO A 196 -41.56 -54.55 -2.18
CA PRO A 196 -42.90 -55.09 -1.98
C PRO A 196 -42.85 -56.53 -1.41
N ALA A 197 -43.95 -56.95 -0.76
CA ALA A 197 -44.17 -58.30 -0.23
C ALA A 197 -44.17 -59.37 -1.36
N GLU A 198 -43.94 -60.68 -1.12
CA GLU A 198 -44.80 -61.61 -0.34
C GLU A 198 -44.06 -62.90 0.12
N PRO A 199 -44.69 -63.85 0.87
CA PRO A 199 -44.00 -64.69 1.87
C PRO A 199 -43.79 -66.18 1.50
N VAL A 200 -43.13 -66.95 2.38
CA VAL A 200 -43.61 -68.23 2.99
C VAL A 200 -42.66 -68.67 4.13
N LYS A 201 -43.19 -69.50 5.04
CA LYS A 201 -42.67 -69.91 6.37
C LYS A 201 -41.58 -70.99 6.31
N GLU A 202 -40.70 -71.04 7.32
CA GLU A 202 -40.60 -72.20 8.25
C GLU A 202 -39.85 -71.86 9.56
N LEU A 203 -40.30 -72.44 10.68
CA LEU A 203 -39.60 -72.54 11.99
C LEU A 203 -39.30 -74.05 12.21
N VAL A 204 -38.47 -74.58 13.12
CA VAL A 204 -37.93 -74.25 14.47
C VAL A 204 -36.70 -75.21 14.69
N PRO A 205 -36.05 -75.39 15.88
CA PRO A 205 -35.90 -74.58 17.11
C PRO A 205 -34.43 -74.44 17.61
N GLU A 206 -34.28 -73.89 18.81
CA GLU A 206 -33.05 -73.48 19.52
C GLU A 206 -32.26 -74.61 20.20
N ILE A 207 -30.98 -74.34 20.53
CA ILE A 207 -30.29 -74.88 21.73
C ILE A 207 -29.51 -73.71 22.40
N PRO A 208 -29.65 -73.47 23.72
CA PRO A 208 -28.95 -72.40 24.45
C PRO A 208 -27.62 -72.87 25.09
N VAL A 209 -26.78 -71.93 25.59
CA VAL A 209 -26.11 -71.99 26.94
C VAL A 209 -25.03 -70.89 27.18
N VAL A 210 -25.28 -70.09 28.24
CA VAL A 210 -24.35 -69.46 29.23
C VAL A 210 -23.62 -68.11 29.01
N GLU A 211 -23.72 -67.29 30.06
CA GLU A 211 -23.12 -65.97 30.33
C GLU A 211 -21.58 -65.93 30.42
N LYS A 212 -21.01 -64.72 30.29
CA LYS A 212 -20.09 -64.21 31.34
C LYS A 212 -20.10 -62.67 31.48
N LYS A 213 -19.88 -62.23 32.72
CA LYS A 213 -20.15 -60.87 33.24
C LYS A 213 -18.99 -59.86 33.08
N LYS A 214 -19.40 -58.59 32.93
CA LYS A 214 -18.81 -57.34 33.50
C LYS A 214 -17.33 -56.98 33.24
N ARG A 215 -17.13 -55.73 32.80
CA ARG A 215 -16.33 -54.74 33.58
C ARG A 215 -16.66 -53.29 33.17
N ALA A 216 -16.81 -52.43 34.18
CA ALA A 216 -16.89 -50.97 34.03
C ALA A 216 -15.49 -50.35 34.29
N PRO A 217 -15.17 -49.17 33.76
CA PRO A 217 -13.90 -48.49 34.03
C PRO A 217 -13.85 -47.94 35.46
N ARG A 218 -12.68 -48.04 36.09
CA ARG A 218 -12.45 -47.61 37.47
C ARG A 218 -11.65 -46.30 37.48
N THR A 219 -12.29 -45.22 37.93
CA THR A 219 -11.63 -43.93 38.18
C THR A 219 -10.57 -44.07 39.27
N GLN A 220 -9.42 -43.41 39.13
CA GLN A 220 -8.46 -43.21 40.22
C GLN A 220 -8.23 -41.72 40.45
N LYS A 221 -8.34 -41.32 41.72
CA LYS A 221 -8.03 -39.99 42.27
C LYS A 221 -7.84 -40.18 43.77
N GLU A 222 -6.75 -39.63 44.34
CA GLU A 222 -6.52 -39.25 45.75
C GLU A 222 -5.01 -39.25 46.08
N PRO A 223 -4.53 -38.60 47.17
CA PRO A 223 -5.10 -37.46 47.91
C PRO A 223 -4.08 -36.33 48.23
N GLN A 224 -4.51 -35.38 49.07
CA GLN A 224 -3.77 -34.24 49.67
C GLN A 224 -2.94 -34.73 50.90
N ALA A 225 -2.17 -33.98 51.72
CA ALA A 225 -1.94 -32.53 51.97
C ALA A 225 -0.43 -32.33 52.38
N GLU A 226 0.15 -31.23 52.89
CA GLU A 226 -0.30 -30.19 53.85
C GLU A 226 0.66 -28.96 53.89
N LYS A 227 0.26 -27.83 54.52
CA LYS A 227 1.08 -26.59 54.71
C LYS A 227 1.15 -26.17 56.19
N PRO A 228 2.32 -25.73 56.68
CA PRO A 228 2.50 -24.40 57.34
C PRO A 228 3.87 -23.72 57.05
N LYS A 229 4.26 -22.47 57.43
CA LYS A 229 3.61 -21.16 57.70
C LYS A 229 4.71 -20.03 57.70
N LYS A 230 4.50 -18.92 56.94
CA LYS A 230 4.97 -17.50 57.15
C LYS A 230 6.36 -17.16 57.78
N LYS A 231 7.06 -16.15 57.19
CA LYS A 231 7.16 -14.74 57.71
C LYS A 231 8.08 -13.79 56.89
N THR A 232 7.57 -12.59 56.53
CA THR A 232 8.25 -11.23 56.40
C THR A 232 9.57 -11.04 55.61
N ALA A 233 9.96 -9.88 55.06
CA ALA A 233 9.46 -8.50 55.14
C ALA A 233 9.66 -7.65 53.84
N GLU A 234 8.78 -6.66 53.72
CA GLU A 234 8.91 -5.30 53.16
C GLU A 234 10.24 -4.69 52.60
N LYS A 235 10.02 -3.82 51.57
CA LYS A 235 10.40 -2.38 51.42
C LYS A 235 11.50 -1.91 50.43
N LYS A 236 11.05 -0.90 49.64
CA LYS A 236 11.72 0.34 49.16
C LYS A 236 12.58 0.37 47.88
N THR A 237 12.02 1.04 46.87
CA THR A 237 12.72 2.02 46.01
C THR A 237 13.17 3.25 46.81
N PRO A 238 14.19 4.02 46.35
CA PRO A 238 13.87 5.38 45.87
C PRO A 238 14.76 5.99 44.74
N ALA A 239 14.11 6.83 43.94
CA ALA A 239 14.52 8.09 43.27
C ALA A 239 15.99 8.52 42.95
N LYS A 240 16.12 9.16 41.77
CA LYS A 240 17.18 10.15 41.38
C LYS A 240 17.18 11.40 42.29
N PRO A 241 18.32 12.12 42.43
CA PRO A 241 18.34 13.52 41.92
C PRO A 241 19.68 14.15 41.43
N ARG A 242 19.54 15.09 40.47
CA ARG A 242 20.24 16.41 40.26
C ARG A 242 21.79 16.60 40.11
N LYS A 243 22.16 17.13 38.92
CA LYS A 243 22.97 18.35 38.59
C LYS A 243 24.10 18.87 39.52
N LYS A 244 25.32 19.02 38.93
CA LYS A 244 26.33 20.14 38.96
C LYS A 244 27.66 19.60 38.34
N ALA A 245 28.64 20.33 37.78
CA ALA A 245 28.78 21.71 37.23
C ALA A 245 30.07 21.83 36.37
N ALA A 246 30.24 22.98 35.68
CA ALA A 246 31.39 23.52 34.89
C ALA A 246 31.43 23.14 33.38
N LYS A 247 31.53 24.00 32.35
CA LYS A 247 31.82 25.46 32.12
C LYS A 247 33.32 25.84 31.95
N LYS A 248 33.61 26.59 30.85
CA LYS A 248 34.93 26.99 30.23
C LYS A 248 35.52 25.89 29.31
N GLU A 249 36.22 26.18 28.20
CA GLU A 249 36.34 27.33 27.27
C GLU A 249 35.83 26.84 25.87
N GLU A 250 35.68 27.57 24.75
CA GLU A 250 36.24 28.81 24.18
C GLU A 250 35.15 29.68 23.53
N LYS A 251 35.46 30.96 23.30
CA LYS A 251 34.58 31.90 22.59
C LYS A 251 35.39 33.05 21.98
N GLU A 252 36.21 32.73 20.98
CA GLU A 252 36.89 33.71 20.12
C GLU A 252 36.39 33.58 18.67
N ASP A 253 36.98 34.34 17.74
CA ASP A 253 36.56 34.49 16.34
C ASP A 253 35.20 35.20 16.10
N LYS A 254 35.08 36.41 16.69
CA LYS A 254 34.31 37.52 16.09
C LYS A 254 34.99 38.88 16.31
N LYS A 255 36.07 39.14 15.58
CA LYS A 255 36.53 40.48 15.15
C LYS A 255 37.83 40.35 14.34
N GLU A 256 37.78 40.74 13.06
CA GLU A 256 38.85 41.30 12.21
C GLU A 256 38.54 41.00 10.74
N VAL A 257 37.97 41.97 10.02
CA VAL A 257 38.32 42.42 8.66
C VAL A 257 37.58 43.76 8.46
N VAL A 258 38.28 44.87 8.68
CA VAL A 258 37.94 46.21 8.17
C VAL A 258 39.29 46.90 7.90
N GLU A 259 39.37 47.67 6.80
CA GLU A 259 40.60 48.22 6.19
C GLU A 259 41.39 47.13 5.42
N ASP A 260 41.84 47.33 4.16
CA ASP A 260 42.17 48.58 3.45
C ASP A 260 41.91 48.54 1.91
N ALA A 261 41.96 49.73 1.28
CA ALA A 261 42.30 50.08 -0.11
C ALA A 261 41.31 49.94 -1.32
N GLY A 262 41.23 51.03 -2.12
CA GLY A 262 40.90 51.03 -3.57
C GLY A 262 39.56 51.67 -3.99
N THR A 263 39.38 53.00 -4.05
CA THR A 263 39.69 53.95 -5.16
C THR A 263 38.75 53.86 -6.40
N GLU A 264 38.44 55.02 -7.01
CA GLU A 264 37.64 55.23 -8.24
C GLU A 264 36.11 55.01 -8.11
N GLY A 265 35.22 55.83 -8.66
CA GLY A 265 35.33 57.14 -9.31
C GLY A 265 33.97 57.84 -9.24
N LYS A 266 33.94 59.18 -9.25
CA LYS A 266 32.70 59.97 -9.11
C LYS A 266 32.48 60.84 -10.33
N GLU A 267 31.90 60.27 -11.38
CA GLU A 267 31.51 61.01 -12.57
C GLU A 267 30.29 61.89 -12.27
N THR A 268 30.46 63.18 -12.57
CA THR A 268 29.39 64.18 -12.62
C THR A 268 29.16 64.56 -14.07
N GLU A 269 28.02 64.20 -14.64
CA GLU A 269 27.53 64.81 -15.87
C GLU A 269 26.37 65.76 -15.54
N ARG A 270 26.69 67.05 -15.65
CA ARG A 270 25.86 68.06 -16.34
C ARG A 270 26.58 68.30 -17.69
N ASP A 271 26.05 68.93 -18.73
CA ASP A 271 24.80 69.65 -19.02
C ASP A 271 24.22 69.01 -20.33
N GLU A 272 23.12 69.38 -21.01
CA GLU A 272 22.43 70.67 -21.30
C GLU A 272 20.91 70.48 -21.42
#